data_AF-A0A6G2JX51-F1
#
_entry.id   AF-A0A6G2JX51-F1
#
_cell.length_a   1.000
_cell.length_b   1.000
_cell.length_c   1.000
_cell.angle_alpha   90.00
_cell.angle_beta   90.00
_cell.angle_gamma   90.00
#
_symmetry.space_group_name_H-M   'P 1'
#
loop_
_entity.id
_entity.type
_entity.pdbx_description
1 polymer ?
#
loop_
_entity_poly.entity_id
_entity_poly.type
_entity_poly.pdbx_seq_one_letter_code
_entity_poly.pdbx_strand_id
1 'polypeptide(L)'
;MSQQPHLQLDHHLASLDLQLSEAESAWLDDKAEVAKQLIENRPDLADRLAMLDAAEAIQQREELSDRQTAFLDELARRLEELEPWSARAIQDEIFESARGVGIDPKSDAALVFEAVYRVLFGSETGPRAGSYLEFLGRDETLQRLR
;
A
#
# COMPACT_ATOMS: atom_id res chain seq x y z
N MET A 1 -1.34 -9.59 19.22
CA MET A 1 -0.64 -10.45 18.24
C MET A 1 -0.88 -9.83 16.89
N SER A 2 0.07 -9.04 16.39
CA SER A 2 -0.05 -8.34 15.11
C SER A 2 0.02 -9.41 14.02
N GLN A 3 -1.11 -9.66 13.34
CA GLN A 3 -1.11 -10.51 12.16
C GLN A 3 -0.41 -9.73 11.06
N GLN A 4 0.86 -10.03 10.83
CA GLN A 4 1.53 -9.55 9.64
C GLN A 4 0.80 -10.17 8.44
N PRO A 5 0.37 -9.38 7.44
CA PRO A 5 -0.19 -9.94 6.22
C PRO A 5 0.85 -10.89 5.63
N HIS A 6 0.55 -12.19 5.68
CA HIS A 6 1.42 -13.23 5.17
C HIS A 6 1.48 -13.07 3.65
N LEU A 7 2.61 -12.58 3.16
CA LEU A 7 2.96 -12.52 1.75
C LEU A 7 2.85 -13.93 1.15
N GLN A 8 1.75 -14.19 0.44
CA GLN A 8 1.66 -15.35 -0.44
C GLN A 8 2.39 -15.01 -1.74
N LEU A 9 3.74 -15.03 -1.68
CA LEU A 9 4.62 -14.85 -2.84
C LEU A 9 4.16 -15.75 -4.00
N ASP A 10 3.76 -16.97 -3.68
CA ASP A 10 3.27 -17.96 -4.64
C ASP A 10 2.12 -17.43 -5.51
N HIS A 11 1.20 -16.65 -4.93
CA HIS A 11 0.04 -16.11 -5.66
C HIS A 11 0.46 -14.99 -6.64
N HIS A 12 1.42 -14.15 -6.24
CA HIS A 12 1.97 -13.10 -7.12
C HIS A 12 2.89 -13.69 -8.20
N LEU A 13 3.68 -14.72 -7.87
CA LEU A 13 4.51 -15.42 -8.86
C LEU A 13 3.64 -16.21 -9.87
N ALA A 14 2.55 -16.81 -9.41
CA ALA A 14 1.59 -17.50 -10.28
C ALA A 14 0.88 -16.54 -11.26
N SER A 15 0.63 -15.29 -10.86
CA SER A 15 0.02 -14.29 -11.76
C SER A 15 0.98 -13.80 -12.85
N LEU A 16 2.29 -14.03 -12.69
CA LEU A 16 3.31 -13.65 -13.68
C LEU A 16 3.54 -14.72 -14.77
N ASP A 17 2.83 -15.87 -14.71
CA ASP A 17 3.07 -17.05 -15.58
C ASP A 17 4.56 -17.45 -15.63
N LEU A 18 5.27 -17.22 -14.52
CA LEU A 18 6.70 -17.52 -14.40
C LEU A 18 6.87 -18.87 -13.72
N GLN A 19 7.33 -19.86 -14.47
CA GLN A 19 7.85 -21.09 -13.89
C GLN A 19 9.29 -20.86 -13.43
N LEU A 20 9.46 -20.55 -12.14
CA LEU A 20 10.78 -20.44 -11.55
C LEU A 20 11.44 -21.82 -11.43
N SER A 21 12.72 -21.89 -11.78
CA SER A 21 13.56 -23.03 -11.44
C SER A 21 13.82 -23.09 -9.92
N GLU A 22 14.22 -24.26 -9.44
CA GLU A 22 14.61 -24.46 -8.04
C GLU A 22 15.73 -23.48 -7.61
N ALA A 23 16.68 -23.20 -8.51
CA ALA A 23 17.76 -22.25 -8.26
C ALA A 23 17.27 -20.80 -8.15
N GLU A 24 16.28 -20.40 -8.95
CA GLU A 24 15.69 -19.06 -8.89
C GLU A 24 14.84 -18.87 -7.63
N SER A 25 14.06 -19.90 -7.25
CA SER A 25 13.31 -19.89 -5.99
C SER A 25 14.24 -19.77 -4.79
N ALA A 26 15.28 -20.60 -4.71
CA ALA A 26 16.26 -20.55 -3.63
C ALA A 26 16.97 -19.19 -3.55
N TRP A 27 17.28 -18.59 -4.69
CA TRP A 27 17.87 -17.25 -4.73
C TRP A 27 16.91 -16.18 -4.20
N LEU A 28 15.61 -16.24 -4.52
CA LEU A 28 14.62 -15.32 -3.97
C LEU A 28 14.46 -15.48 -2.46
N ASP A 29 14.46 -16.71 -1.96
CA ASP A 29 14.40 -17.00 -0.52
C ASP A 29 15.62 -16.42 0.21
N ASP A 30 16.83 -16.63 -0.32
CA ASP A 30 18.06 -16.04 0.21
C ASP A 30 17.99 -14.51 0.25
N LYS A 31 17.42 -13.88 -0.79
CA LYS A 31 17.25 -12.42 -0.84
C LYS A 31 16.24 -11.93 0.18
N ALA A 32 15.12 -12.63 0.34
CA ALA A 32 14.12 -12.30 1.35
C ALA A 32 14.70 -12.40 2.76
N GLU A 33 15.50 -13.43 3.02
CA GLU A 33 16.15 -13.64 4.32
C GLU A 33 17.19 -12.56 4.62
N VAL A 34 18.04 -12.20 3.65
CA VAL A 34 19.00 -11.10 3.80
C VAL A 34 18.28 -9.77 4.08
N ALA A 35 17.14 -9.51 3.42
CA ALA A 35 16.34 -8.32 3.66
C ALA A 35 15.78 -8.27 5.08
N LYS A 36 15.25 -9.40 5.60
CA LYS A 36 14.77 -9.50 7.00
C LYS A 36 15.89 -9.22 7.99
N GLN A 37 17.03 -9.88 7.82
CA GLN A 37 18.19 -9.70 8.69
C GLN A 37 18.70 -8.27 8.66
N LEU A 38 18.67 -7.61 7.50
CA LEU A 38 19.05 -6.20 7.40
C LEU A 38 18.11 -5.32 8.25
N ILE A 39 16.78 -5.51 8.13
CA ILE A 39 15.78 -4.75 8.89
C ILE A 39 15.92 -4.99 10.40
N GLU A 40 16.17 -6.23 10.81
CA GLU A 40 16.32 -6.59 12.23
C GLU A 40 17.62 -6.03 12.84
N ASN A 41 18.72 -6.06 12.09
CA ASN A 41 20.05 -5.68 12.58
C ASN A 41 20.41 -4.21 12.32
N ARG A 42 19.56 -3.48 11.59
CA ARG A 42 19.73 -2.04 11.32
C ARG A 42 18.50 -1.26 11.78
N PRO A 43 18.28 -1.13 13.10
CA PRO A 43 17.20 -0.32 13.65
C PRO A 43 17.32 1.17 13.27
N ASP A 44 18.52 1.61 12.86
CA ASP A 44 18.81 2.94 12.33
C ASP A 44 18.36 3.15 10.87
N LEU A 45 18.11 2.07 10.12
CA LEU A 45 17.75 2.15 8.70
C LEU A 45 16.25 2.24 8.42
N ALA A 46 15.39 2.30 9.43
CA ALA A 46 13.96 2.28 9.20
C ALA A 46 13.18 3.24 10.09
N ASP A 47 12.48 4.17 9.44
CA ASP A 47 11.12 4.51 9.86
C ASP A 47 10.31 3.22 9.76
N ARG A 48 10.27 2.45 10.85
CA ARG A 48 9.55 1.18 10.90
C ARG A 48 8.06 1.47 10.82
N LEU A 49 7.53 1.45 9.61
CA LEU A 49 6.09 1.54 9.39
C LEU A 49 5.44 0.23 9.85
N ALA A 50 4.58 0.33 10.84
CA ALA A 50 3.66 -0.72 11.23
C ALA A 50 2.27 -0.36 10.68
N MET A 51 1.53 -1.37 10.21
CA MET A 51 0.13 -1.14 9.88
C MET A 51 -0.64 -0.81 11.15
N LEU A 52 -1.47 0.23 11.07
CA LEU A 52 -2.43 0.57 12.11
C LEU A 52 -3.46 -0.54 12.29
N ASP A 53 -3.99 -0.67 13.50
CA ASP A 53 -5.23 -1.40 13.69
C ASP A 53 -6.45 -0.61 13.15
N ALA A 54 -7.63 -1.23 13.18
CA ALA A 54 -8.83 -0.61 12.63
C ALA A 54 -9.26 0.65 13.40
N ALA A 55 -9.07 0.69 14.73
CA ALA A 55 -9.45 1.84 15.54
C ALA A 55 -8.50 3.02 15.31
N GLU A 56 -7.20 2.73 15.23
CA GLU A 56 -6.17 3.71 14.90
C GLU A 56 -6.35 4.28 13.49
N ALA A 57 -6.70 3.44 12.50
CA ALA A 57 -6.97 3.88 11.13
C ALA A 57 -8.18 4.83 11.07
N ILE A 58 -9.28 4.52 11.78
CA ILE A 58 -10.45 5.40 11.90
C ILE A 58 -10.04 6.74 12.50
N GLN A 59 -9.26 6.74 13.58
CA GLN A 59 -8.78 7.98 14.20
C GLN A 59 -7.94 8.82 13.22
N GLN A 60 -7.01 8.20 12.48
CA GLN A 60 -6.23 8.91 11.47
C GLN A 60 -7.11 9.51 10.37
N ARG A 61 -8.17 8.81 9.96
CA ARG A 61 -9.14 9.29 8.97
C ARG A 61 -9.93 10.50 9.45
N GLU A 62 -10.33 10.52 10.74
CA GLU A 62 -11.02 11.67 11.36
C GLU A 62 -10.14 12.94 11.41
N GLU A 63 -8.82 12.78 11.44
CA GLU A 63 -7.86 13.88 11.44
C GLU A 63 -7.48 14.37 10.03
N LEU A 64 -8.03 13.78 8.97
CA LEU A 64 -7.80 14.21 7.60
C LEU A 64 -8.59 15.47 7.26
N SER A 65 -8.03 16.29 6.38
CA SER A 65 -8.77 17.42 5.82
C SER A 65 -9.92 16.95 4.91
N ASP A 66 -10.95 17.79 4.73
CA ASP A 66 -12.07 17.51 3.82
C ASP A 66 -11.61 17.10 2.42
N ARG A 67 -10.51 17.70 1.92
CA ARG A 67 -9.93 17.36 0.61
C ARG A 67 -9.33 15.96 0.60
N GLN A 68 -8.63 15.57 1.66
CA GLN A 68 -8.05 14.23 1.80
C GLN A 68 -9.14 13.18 1.97
N THR A 69 -10.15 13.44 2.80
CA THR A 69 -11.31 12.56 2.99
C THR A 69 -12.06 12.34 1.67
N ALA A 70 -12.37 13.41 0.94
CA ALA A 70 -13.01 13.31 -0.37
C ALA A 70 -12.18 12.51 -1.38
N PHE A 71 -10.85 12.69 -1.35
CA PHE A 71 -9.94 11.89 -2.17
C PHE A 71 -9.97 10.40 -1.82
N LEU A 72 -9.92 10.03 -0.53
CA LEU A 72 -9.96 8.62 -0.12
C LEU A 72 -11.29 7.97 -0.46
N ASP A 73 -12.40 8.70 -0.35
CA ASP A 73 -13.73 8.23 -0.74
C ASP A 73 -13.80 7.95 -2.24
N GLU A 74 -13.31 8.87 -3.07
CA GLU A 74 -13.26 8.69 -4.53
C GLU A 74 -12.31 7.54 -4.92
N LEU A 75 -11.18 7.41 -4.23
CA LEU A 75 -10.24 6.32 -4.44
C LEU A 75 -10.88 4.97 -4.10
N ALA A 76 -11.51 4.84 -2.93
CA ALA A 76 -12.20 3.62 -2.53
C ALA A 76 -13.25 3.21 -3.58
N ARG A 77 -14.08 4.17 -4.02
CA ARG A 77 -15.10 3.95 -5.05
C ARG A 77 -14.52 3.46 -6.37
N ARG A 78 -13.37 3.99 -6.80
CA ARG A 78 -12.69 3.56 -8.04
C ARG A 78 -12.04 2.20 -7.90
N LEU A 79 -11.44 1.92 -6.75
CA LEU A 79 -10.76 0.65 -6.47
C LEU A 79 -11.74 -0.53 -6.31
N GLU A 80 -12.99 -0.29 -5.91
CA GLU A 80 -14.05 -1.33 -5.84
C GLU A 80 -14.24 -2.06 -7.17
N GLU A 81 -14.21 -1.30 -8.27
CA GLU A 81 -14.47 -1.80 -9.63
C GLU A 81 -13.18 -1.96 -10.46
N LEU A 82 -12.02 -1.70 -9.86
CA LEU A 82 -10.75 -1.71 -10.59
C LEU A 82 -10.34 -3.12 -10.98
N GLU A 83 -10.24 -3.39 -12.27
CA GLU A 83 -9.68 -4.62 -12.81
C GLU A 83 -8.76 -4.30 -14.01
N PRO A 84 -7.52 -4.82 -14.06
CA PRO A 84 -6.90 -5.74 -13.10
C PRO A 84 -6.42 -5.07 -11.81
N TRP A 85 -6.50 -5.79 -10.69
CA TRP A 85 -5.88 -5.37 -9.42
C TRP A 85 -4.36 -5.47 -9.50
N SER A 86 -3.73 -4.43 -10.05
CA SER A 86 -2.29 -4.38 -10.28
C SER A 86 -1.68 -3.06 -9.81
N ALA A 87 -0.40 -3.09 -9.41
CA ALA A 87 0.28 -1.91 -8.87
C ALA A 87 0.22 -0.69 -9.78
N ARG A 88 0.34 -0.90 -11.10
CA ARG A 88 0.24 0.17 -12.09
C ARG A 88 -1.17 0.73 -12.15
N ALA A 89 -2.18 -0.13 -12.26
CA ALA A 89 -3.57 0.30 -12.35
C ALA A 89 -4.02 1.03 -11.08
N ILE A 90 -3.62 0.53 -9.90
CA ILE A 90 -3.88 1.20 -8.62
C ILE A 90 -3.18 2.57 -8.56
N GLN A 91 -1.92 2.65 -9.00
CA GLN A 91 -1.18 3.91 -9.02
C GLN A 91 -1.83 4.94 -9.95
N ASP A 92 -2.35 4.49 -11.09
CA ASP A 92 -3.09 5.34 -12.02
C ASP A 92 -4.41 5.82 -11.38
N GLU A 93 -5.17 4.94 -10.72
CA GLU A 93 -6.39 5.33 -10.01
C GLU A 93 -6.16 6.29 -8.84
N ILE A 94 -5.03 6.19 -8.12
CA ILE A 94 -4.64 7.19 -7.11
C ILE A 94 -4.59 8.59 -7.74
N PHE A 95 -3.96 8.72 -8.91
CA PHE A 95 -3.86 10.00 -9.58
C PHE A 95 -5.19 10.46 -10.20
N GLU A 96 -5.98 9.55 -10.78
CA GLU A 96 -7.29 9.90 -11.33
C GLU A 96 -8.30 10.28 -10.24
N SER A 97 -8.25 9.64 -9.07
CA SER A 97 -9.08 9.98 -7.92
C SER A 97 -8.76 11.39 -7.40
N ALA A 98 -7.47 11.72 -7.30
CA ALA A 98 -7.02 13.06 -6.93
C ALA A 98 -7.56 14.12 -7.90
N ARG A 99 -7.43 13.89 -9.22
CA ARG A 99 -7.98 14.81 -10.23
C ARG A 99 -9.50 14.92 -10.15
N GLY A 100 -10.19 13.82 -9.87
CA GLY A 100 -11.64 13.77 -9.71
C GLY A 100 -12.19 14.71 -8.63
N VAL A 101 -11.40 14.94 -7.58
CA VAL A 101 -11.76 15.87 -6.49
C VAL A 101 -11.05 17.23 -6.57
N GLY A 102 -10.45 17.54 -7.73
CA GLY A 102 -9.81 18.84 -7.98
C GLY A 102 -8.44 19.02 -7.32
N ILE A 103 -7.77 17.93 -6.94
CA ILE A 103 -6.38 17.92 -6.48
C ILE A 103 -5.47 17.69 -7.69
N ASP A 104 -4.46 18.54 -7.91
CA ASP A 104 -3.46 18.27 -8.93
C ASP A 104 -2.41 17.30 -8.36
N PRO A 105 -2.34 16.05 -8.86
CA PRO A 105 -1.43 15.04 -8.31
C PRO A 105 0.06 15.38 -8.48
N LYS A 106 0.42 16.38 -9.30
CA LYS A 106 1.80 16.83 -9.47
C LYS A 106 2.19 17.89 -8.46
N SER A 107 1.35 18.90 -8.25
CA SER A 107 1.64 19.98 -7.29
C SER A 107 1.28 19.59 -5.86
N ASP A 108 0.24 18.79 -5.68
CA ASP A 108 -0.34 18.43 -4.39
C ASP A 108 -0.09 16.94 -4.06
N ALA A 109 0.98 16.35 -4.61
CA ALA A 109 1.32 14.95 -4.43
C ALA A 109 1.41 14.55 -2.95
N ALA A 110 1.98 15.43 -2.11
CA ALA A 110 2.10 15.19 -0.68
C ALA A 110 0.73 14.96 -0.03
N LEU A 111 -0.27 15.79 -0.32
CA LEU A 111 -1.62 15.67 0.24
C LEU A 111 -2.27 14.33 -0.12
N VAL A 112 -2.10 13.88 -1.37
CA VAL A 112 -2.64 12.62 -1.89
C VAL A 112 -2.00 11.42 -1.19
N PHE A 113 -0.66 11.36 -1.17
CA PHE A 113 0.05 10.22 -0.61
C PHE A 113 0.01 10.18 0.91
N GLU A 114 0.07 11.33 1.57
CA GLU A 114 -0.11 11.44 3.01
C GLU A 114 -1.47 10.89 3.44
N ALA A 115 -2.55 11.21 2.72
CA ALA A 115 -3.87 10.66 3.05
C ALA A 115 -3.86 9.12 3.07
N VAL A 116 -3.22 8.49 2.08
CA VAL A 116 -3.06 7.03 2.01
C VAL A 116 -2.19 6.54 3.16
N TYR A 117 -1.02 7.14 3.40
CA TYR A 117 -0.09 6.64 4.42
C TYR A 117 -0.55 6.89 5.85
N ARG A 118 -1.36 7.93 6.11
CA ARG A 118 -1.95 8.17 7.43
C ARG A 118 -2.94 7.07 7.80
N VAL A 119 -3.84 6.66 6.92
CA VAL A 119 -4.80 5.59 7.22
C VAL A 119 -4.16 4.18 7.24
N LEU A 120 -3.01 4.00 6.57
CA LEU A 120 -2.27 2.74 6.61
C LEU A 120 -1.34 2.62 7.82
N PHE A 121 -0.58 3.67 8.13
CA PHE A 121 0.57 3.63 9.04
C PHE A 121 0.61 4.76 10.08
N GLY A 122 -0.27 5.75 9.98
CA GLY A 122 -0.17 6.97 10.80
C GLY A 122 1.05 7.82 10.46
N SER A 123 1.54 7.72 9.22
CA SER A 123 2.76 8.38 8.75
C SER A 123 2.46 9.30 7.56
N GLU A 124 3.25 10.36 7.40
CA GLU A 124 3.20 11.25 6.24
C GLU A 124 3.87 10.64 5.00
N THR A 125 4.74 9.65 5.20
CA THR A 125 5.51 8.99 4.14
C THR A 125 5.38 7.48 4.22
N GLY A 126 5.65 6.83 3.09
CA GLY A 126 5.53 5.38 2.98
C GLY A 126 6.16 4.80 1.72
N PRO A 127 6.09 3.46 1.57
CA PRO A 127 6.52 2.79 0.36
C PRO A 127 5.65 3.22 -0.82
N ARG A 128 6.06 2.89 -2.05
CA ARG A 128 5.28 3.18 -3.25
C ARG A 128 3.85 2.62 -3.12
N ALA A 129 2.86 3.52 -3.04
CA ALA A 129 1.48 3.20 -2.73
C ALA A 129 0.88 2.11 -3.65
N GLY A 130 1.00 2.24 -4.97
CA GLY A 130 0.45 1.25 -5.90
C GLY A 130 0.93 -0.19 -5.62
N SER A 131 2.24 -0.36 -5.43
CA SER A 131 2.82 -1.68 -5.12
C SER A 131 2.43 -2.18 -3.74
N TYR A 132 2.32 -1.28 -2.75
CA TYR A 132 1.91 -1.68 -1.40
C TYR A 132 0.44 -2.11 -1.33
N LEU A 133 -0.45 -1.38 -2.02
CA LEU A 133 -1.88 -1.71 -2.07
C LEU A 133 -2.15 -2.97 -2.90
N GLU A 134 -1.39 -3.20 -3.97
CA GLU A 134 -1.41 -4.49 -4.69
C GLU A 134 -1.09 -5.64 -3.74
N PHE A 135 -0.01 -5.50 -2.96
CA PHE A 135 0.38 -6.47 -1.94
C PHE A 135 -0.66 -6.65 -0.84
N LEU A 136 -1.23 -5.56 -0.33
CA LEU A 136 -2.23 -5.60 0.74
C LEU A 136 -3.53 -6.29 0.31
N GLY A 137 -3.88 -6.17 -0.98
CA GLY A 137 -5.10 -6.73 -1.55
C GLY A 137 -6.30 -5.78 -1.45
N ARG A 138 -7.32 -6.07 -2.28
CA ARG A 138 -8.49 -5.20 -2.46
C ARG A 138 -9.29 -4.97 -1.18
N ASP A 139 -9.70 -6.04 -0.51
CA ASP A 139 -10.61 -5.95 0.64
C ASP A 139 -10.00 -5.17 1.81
N GLU A 140 -8.76 -5.50 2.18
CA GLU A 140 -8.00 -4.80 3.23
C GLU A 140 -7.73 -3.34 2.86
N THR A 141 -7.45 -3.06 1.58
CA THR A 141 -7.31 -1.68 1.09
C THR A 141 -8.60 -0.90 1.29
N LEU A 142 -9.73 -1.42 0.79
CA LEU A 142 -11.02 -0.75 0.86
C LEU A 142 -11.50 -0.54 2.30
N GLN A 143 -11.21 -1.49 3.19
CA GLN A 143 -11.54 -1.36 4.62
C GLN A 143 -10.79 -0.18 5.27
N ARG A 144 -9.58 0.14 4.83
CA ARG A 144 -8.76 1.21 5.41
C ARG A 144 -9.00 2.58 4.82
N LEU A 145 -9.46 2.65 3.56
CA LEU A 145 -9.77 3.93 2.91
C LEU A 145 -11.10 4.52 3.39
N ARG A 146 -12.03 3.66 3.83
CA ARG A 146 -13.36 4.01 4.36
C ARG A 146 -13.35 4.19 5.87
#